data_AF-A0A1G1TFR1-F1
#
_entry.id   AF-A0A1G1TFR1-F1
#
_cell.length_a   1.000
_cell.length_b   1.000
_cell.length_c   1.000
_cell.angle_alpha   90.00
_cell.angle_beta   90.00
_cell.angle_gamma   90.00
#
_symmetry.space_group_name_H-M   'P 1'
#
loop_
_entity.id
_entity.type
_entity.pdbx_description
1 polymer ?
#
loop_
_entity_poly.entity_id
_entity_poly.type
_entity_poly.pdbx_seq_one_letter_code
_entity_poly.pdbx_strand_id
1 'polypeptide(L)'
;MLRVTRWQLAHPRHAPTDWTNGAFYAGVFAAYQTTHSKLILDSLLALGERTKWQPGPRYDHADDIAICQTYLNLYRLKKDRRMLQPTLDVVEKFRNQPGPEVQNHGIAWWWCDALFMGPPVLAKLGVIQNDPSYFTLTDTLYRQTYRLLFNHQEHLFARDASYLVNAAGEGKKESNGQKIFWSRGNGWVMGGLVQILSELPAGHPSRPFYTQLFQEMSARLVELQQSDGLWRSSLLDPAAYPGGEASGSGFDCYALAWGFNHGLLTGPQFRPAVEKAWVALNGLVSAEGRVGWVQPIGADPRRDFSAESWEVYGTGAFLLAGSEVIKLK
;
A
#
# COMPACT_ATOMS: atom_id res chain seq x y z
N MET A 1 -3.22 -18.05 -2.73
CA MET A 1 -2.08 -17.49 -1.97
C MET A 1 -0.80 -18.30 -2.16
N LEU A 2 -0.68 -19.52 -1.63
CA LEU A 2 0.58 -20.30 -1.70
C LEU A 2 1.16 -20.45 -3.13
N ARG A 3 0.32 -20.77 -4.11
CA ARG A 3 0.72 -20.88 -5.53
C ARG A 3 1.32 -19.56 -6.05
N VAL A 4 0.63 -18.45 -5.80
CA VAL A 4 1.06 -17.10 -6.20
C VAL A 4 2.37 -16.70 -5.52
N THR A 5 2.51 -16.96 -4.22
CA THR A 5 3.76 -16.71 -3.49
C THR A 5 4.92 -17.52 -4.06
N ARG A 6 4.73 -18.82 -4.33
CA ARG A 6 5.78 -19.67 -4.93
C ARG A 6 6.20 -19.16 -6.30
N TRP A 7 5.24 -18.79 -7.15
CA TRP A 7 5.53 -18.27 -8.47
C TRP A 7 6.39 -17.01 -8.38
N GLN A 8 5.99 -16.03 -7.57
CA GLN A 8 6.74 -14.78 -7.49
C GLN A 8 8.12 -14.93 -6.85
N LEU A 9 8.27 -15.78 -5.82
CA LEU A 9 9.59 -16.07 -5.24
C LEU A 9 10.55 -16.75 -6.23
N ALA A 10 10.02 -17.50 -7.21
CA ALA A 10 10.81 -18.09 -8.29
C ALA A 10 11.13 -17.09 -9.43
N HIS A 11 10.46 -15.93 -9.47
CA HIS A 11 10.63 -14.89 -10.48
C HIS A 11 10.95 -13.54 -9.79
N PRO A 12 12.12 -13.41 -9.14
CA PRO A 12 12.49 -12.18 -8.46
C PRO A 12 12.66 -11.02 -9.46
N ARG A 13 12.34 -9.81 -9.01
CA ARG A 13 12.56 -8.57 -9.78
C ARG A 13 12.95 -7.43 -8.83
N HIS A 14 13.73 -6.48 -9.33
CA HIS A 14 14.25 -5.32 -8.60
C HIS A 14 15.20 -5.67 -7.44
N ALA A 15 15.79 -4.66 -6.81
CA ALA A 15 16.64 -4.87 -5.65
C ALA A 15 15.79 -5.35 -4.44
N PRO A 16 16.30 -6.27 -3.60
CA PRO A 16 15.52 -6.82 -2.48
C PRO A 16 15.01 -5.79 -1.46
N THR A 17 15.72 -4.66 -1.31
CA THR A 17 15.40 -3.58 -0.37
C THR A 17 14.65 -2.41 -1.02
N ASP A 18 14.34 -2.49 -2.31
CA ASP A 18 13.53 -1.50 -3.02
C ASP A 18 12.04 -1.60 -2.62
N TRP A 19 11.29 -0.50 -2.76
CA TRP A 19 9.87 -0.44 -2.37
C TRP A 19 9.00 -1.48 -3.06
N THR A 20 9.34 -1.85 -4.30
CA THR A 20 8.61 -2.88 -5.05
C THR A 20 8.59 -4.19 -4.26
N ASN A 21 9.76 -4.60 -3.76
CA ASN A 21 9.93 -5.75 -2.90
C ASN A 21 9.41 -5.49 -1.47
N GLY A 22 9.52 -4.27 -0.94
CA GLY A 22 8.91 -3.89 0.33
C GLY A 22 7.40 -4.18 0.37
N ALA A 23 6.67 -3.74 -0.66
CA ALA A 23 5.25 -4.02 -0.82
C ALA A 23 4.94 -5.50 -1.08
N PHE A 24 5.75 -6.17 -1.92
CA PHE A 24 5.63 -7.61 -2.14
C PHE A 24 5.75 -8.39 -0.83
N TYR A 25 6.79 -8.15 -0.05
CA TYR A 25 7.06 -8.91 1.16
C TYR A 25 6.07 -8.60 2.30
N ALA A 26 5.46 -7.40 2.33
CA ALA A 26 4.32 -7.13 3.20
C ALA A 26 3.15 -8.10 2.92
N GLY A 27 2.82 -8.33 1.65
CA GLY A 27 1.81 -9.32 1.25
C GLY A 27 2.24 -10.77 1.51
N VAL A 28 3.52 -11.10 1.30
CA VAL A 28 4.06 -12.43 1.63
C VAL A 28 3.98 -12.70 3.13
N PHE A 29 4.26 -11.72 3.98
CA PHE A 29 4.11 -11.85 5.43
C PHE A 29 2.64 -12.06 5.83
N ALA A 30 1.70 -11.31 5.23
CA ALA A 30 0.27 -11.51 5.45
C ALA A 30 -0.18 -12.93 5.02
N ALA A 31 0.37 -13.45 3.92
CA ALA A 31 0.16 -14.83 3.50
C ALA A 31 0.72 -15.86 4.48
N TYR A 32 1.89 -15.59 5.10
CA TYR A 32 2.39 -16.42 6.19
C TYR A 32 1.45 -16.40 7.40
N GLN A 33 0.99 -15.23 7.84
CA GLN A 33 0.07 -15.12 8.97
C GLN A 33 -1.23 -15.91 8.76
N THR A 34 -1.69 -15.97 7.51
CA THR A 34 -2.91 -16.68 7.12
C THR A 34 -2.71 -18.19 7.00
N THR A 35 -1.58 -18.62 6.43
CA THR A 35 -1.37 -20.03 6.03
C THR A 35 -0.48 -20.81 6.98
N HIS A 36 0.25 -20.13 7.86
CA HIS A 36 1.31 -20.69 8.71
C HIS A 36 2.36 -21.49 7.93
N SER A 37 2.54 -21.19 6.64
CA SER A 37 3.47 -21.90 5.76
C SER A 37 4.93 -21.70 6.20
N LYS A 38 5.57 -22.80 6.63
CA LYS A 38 7.01 -22.80 6.98
C LYS A 38 7.88 -22.32 5.83
N LEU A 39 7.55 -22.70 4.59
CA LEU A 39 8.27 -22.27 3.38
C LEU A 39 8.30 -20.74 3.26
N ILE A 40 7.18 -20.07 3.55
CA ILE A 40 7.10 -18.61 3.48
C ILE A 40 7.97 -17.99 4.58
N LEU A 41 7.84 -18.47 5.82
CA LEU A 41 8.64 -17.95 6.94
C LEU A 41 10.14 -18.12 6.68
N ASP A 42 10.57 -19.31 6.24
CA ASP A 42 11.97 -19.59 5.93
C ASP A 42 12.49 -18.65 4.81
N SER A 43 11.67 -18.40 3.79
CA SER A 43 12.01 -17.50 2.68
C SER A 43 12.19 -16.04 3.16
N LEU A 44 11.32 -15.57 4.05
CA LEU A 44 11.38 -14.23 4.63
C LEU A 44 12.58 -14.06 5.58
N LEU A 45 12.93 -15.10 6.35
CA LEU A 45 14.14 -15.09 7.19
C LEU A 45 15.41 -15.10 6.33
N ALA A 46 15.44 -15.94 5.28
CA ALA A 46 16.57 -15.99 4.35
C ALA A 46 16.79 -14.67 3.60
N LEU A 47 15.70 -13.97 3.25
CA LEU A 47 15.76 -12.61 2.73
C LEU A 47 16.45 -11.67 3.71
N GLY A 48 15.98 -11.63 4.97
CA GLY A 48 16.53 -10.74 6.00
C GLY A 48 18.02 -10.97 6.26
N GLU A 49 18.47 -12.23 6.32
CA GLU A 49 19.91 -12.53 6.46
C GLU A 49 20.71 -12.07 5.22
N ARG A 50 20.17 -12.23 4.00
CA ARG A 50 20.83 -11.79 2.75
C ARG A 50 20.99 -10.27 2.67
N THR A 51 19.98 -9.53 3.13
CA THR A 51 20.00 -8.05 3.16
C THR A 51 20.66 -7.51 4.42
N LYS A 52 21.09 -8.40 5.35
CA LYS A 52 21.57 -8.03 6.69
C LYS A 52 20.59 -7.13 7.43
N TRP A 53 19.29 -7.32 7.18
CA TRP A 53 18.20 -6.54 7.77
C TRP A 53 18.24 -5.04 7.46
N GLN A 54 19.01 -4.62 6.45
CA GLN A 54 19.18 -3.21 6.11
C GLN A 54 18.00 -2.69 5.27
N PRO A 55 17.57 -1.43 5.51
CA PRO A 55 16.73 -0.69 4.57
C PRO A 55 17.49 -0.39 3.26
N GLY A 56 16.81 0.26 2.31
CA GLY A 56 17.45 0.89 1.17
C GLY A 56 18.38 2.05 1.56
N PRO A 57 19.19 2.56 0.61
CA PRO A 57 20.29 3.48 0.88
C PRO A 57 19.90 4.91 1.27
N ARG A 58 18.71 5.40 0.85
CA ARG A 58 18.26 6.79 1.04
C ARG A 58 17.48 6.92 2.34
N TYR A 59 18.12 7.47 3.37
CA TYR A 59 17.57 7.49 4.72
C TYR A 59 16.27 8.31 4.89
N ASP A 60 16.04 9.29 4.01
CA ASP A 60 14.88 10.19 4.04
C ASP A 60 13.81 9.87 2.99
N HIS A 61 14.02 8.85 2.15
CA HIS A 61 13.10 8.46 1.11
C HIS A 61 12.19 7.31 1.58
N ALA A 62 10.87 7.53 1.57
CA ALA A 62 9.89 6.57 2.13
C ALA A 62 9.99 5.16 1.52
N ASP A 63 10.25 5.07 0.21
CA ASP A 63 10.45 3.81 -0.51
C ASP A 63 11.50 2.89 0.13
N ASP A 64 12.60 3.46 0.61
CA ASP A 64 13.76 2.71 1.07
C ASP A 64 13.53 2.10 2.47
N ILE A 65 12.49 2.53 3.19
CA ILE A 65 12.09 1.92 4.46
C ILE A 65 10.90 0.97 4.32
N ALA A 66 10.26 0.85 3.13
CA ALA A 66 9.10 -0.03 2.94
C ALA A 66 9.37 -1.48 3.37
N ILE A 67 10.56 -2.00 3.08
CA ILE A 67 10.97 -3.37 3.45
C ILE A 67 11.01 -3.58 4.97
N CYS A 68 11.26 -2.53 5.75
CA CYS A 68 11.32 -2.59 7.21
C CYS A 68 9.99 -3.03 7.82
N GLN A 69 8.85 -2.84 7.13
CA GLN A 69 7.57 -3.41 7.59
C GLN A 69 7.68 -4.93 7.81
N THR A 70 8.33 -5.63 6.89
CA THR A 70 8.57 -7.08 6.99
C THR A 70 9.58 -7.40 8.07
N TYR A 71 10.68 -6.66 8.18
CA TYR A 71 11.69 -6.92 9.22
C TYR A 71 11.14 -6.72 10.63
N LEU A 72 10.38 -5.66 10.88
CA LEU A 72 9.73 -5.40 12.16
C LEU A 72 8.70 -6.48 12.51
N ASN A 73 7.97 -6.97 11.51
CA ASN A 73 7.06 -8.10 11.67
C ASN A 73 7.81 -9.40 12.05
N LEU A 74 8.94 -9.69 11.41
CA LEU A 74 9.80 -10.85 11.76
C LEU A 74 10.46 -10.68 13.14
N TYR A 75 10.90 -9.48 13.49
CA TYR A 75 11.38 -9.15 14.83
C TYR A 75 10.34 -9.49 15.90
N ARG A 76 9.06 -9.18 15.68
CA ARG A 76 8.00 -9.53 16.64
C ARG A 76 7.90 -11.04 16.89
N LEU A 77 8.22 -11.87 15.89
CA LEU A 77 8.21 -13.33 15.99
C LEU A 77 9.48 -13.90 16.62
N LYS A 78 10.65 -13.33 16.30
CA LYS A 78 11.96 -13.92 16.64
C LYS A 78 12.70 -13.21 17.75
N LYS A 79 12.36 -11.95 18.02
CA LYS A 79 12.96 -11.07 19.04
C LYS A 79 14.47 -10.86 18.87
N ASP A 80 15.00 -11.07 17.67
CA ASP A 80 16.41 -10.82 17.35
C ASP A 80 16.62 -9.35 16.99
N ARG A 81 17.42 -8.65 17.80
CA ARG A 81 17.68 -7.22 17.65
C ARG A 81 18.33 -6.85 16.31
N ARG A 82 19.02 -7.79 15.63
CA ARG A 82 19.57 -7.58 14.27
C ARG A 82 18.48 -7.20 13.26
N MET A 83 17.25 -7.65 13.48
CA MET A 83 16.08 -7.38 12.63
C MET A 83 15.45 -5.99 12.87
N LEU A 84 15.81 -5.32 13.97
CA LEU A 84 15.21 -4.06 14.41
C LEU A 84 16.19 -2.88 14.31
N GLN A 85 17.45 -3.09 14.70
CA GLN A 85 18.42 -2.01 14.88
C GLN A 85 18.63 -1.16 13.61
N PRO A 86 18.81 -1.75 12.40
CA PRO A 86 18.99 -0.93 11.19
C PRO A 86 17.79 -0.01 10.89
N THR A 87 16.57 -0.45 11.20
CA THR A 87 15.37 0.39 11.06
C THR A 87 15.35 1.53 12.07
N LEU A 88 15.81 1.31 13.31
CA LEU A 88 15.93 2.38 14.30
C LEU A 88 16.96 3.42 13.85
N ASP A 89 18.13 2.98 13.39
CA ASP A 89 19.23 3.85 13.00
C ASP A 89 18.82 4.78 11.84
N VAL A 90 18.13 4.26 10.83
CA VAL A 90 17.66 5.08 9.69
C VAL A 90 16.56 6.06 10.11
N VAL A 91 15.63 5.66 10.98
CA VAL A 91 14.54 6.53 11.45
C VAL A 91 15.06 7.61 12.40
N GLU A 92 16.04 7.29 13.24
CA GLU A 92 16.71 8.28 14.09
C GLU A 92 17.43 9.34 13.24
N LYS A 93 18.14 8.91 12.19
CA LYS A 93 18.76 9.84 11.24
C LYS A 93 17.73 10.72 10.54
N PHE A 94 16.65 10.13 10.04
CA PHE A 94 15.54 10.85 9.39
C PHE A 94 14.89 11.90 10.30
N ARG A 95 14.74 11.59 11.60
CA ARG A 95 14.17 12.51 12.60
C ARG A 95 15.05 13.72 12.89
N ASN A 96 16.37 13.54 12.86
CA ASN A 96 17.32 14.51 13.38
C ASN A 96 18.05 15.31 12.28
N GLN A 97 17.93 14.90 11.02
CA GLN A 97 18.66 15.51 9.91
C GLN A 97 17.70 15.86 8.77
N PRO A 98 17.66 17.14 8.31
CA PRO A 98 16.94 17.49 7.09
C PRO A 98 17.42 16.61 5.93
N GLY A 99 16.49 15.97 5.24
CA GLY A 99 16.78 15.11 4.09
C GLY A 99 16.63 15.83 2.75
N PRO A 100 17.33 15.36 1.69
CA PRO A 100 17.07 15.74 0.30
C PRO A 100 15.59 15.88 -0.09
N GLU A 101 14.69 14.99 0.36
CA GLU A 101 13.27 15.04 0.01
C GLU A 101 12.60 16.33 0.45
N VAL A 102 12.83 16.76 1.70
CA VAL A 102 12.30 18.03 2.23
C VAL A 102 12.94 19.21 1.50
N GLN A 103 14.24 19.14 1.18
CA GLN A 103 14.94 20.21 0.46
C GLN A 103 14.40 20.41 -0.96
N ASN A 104 14.09 19.32 -1.66
CA ASN A 104 13.66 19.34 -3.06
C ASN A 104 12.16 19.60 -3.22
N HIS A 105 11.33 19.16 -2.26
CA HIS A 105 9.87 19.12 -2.41
C HIS A 105 9.10 19.85 -1.30
N GLY A 106 9.79 20.39 -0.28
CA GLY A 106 9.18 21.10 0.85
C GLY A 106 8.57 20.21 1.94
N ILE A 107 8.25 18.95 1.63
CA ILE A 107 7.78 17.94 2.58
C ILE A 107 8.42 16.58 2.27
N ALA A 108 8.61 15.72 3.27
CA ALA A 108 9.28 14.43 3.11
C ALA A 108 8.47 13.44 2.25
N TRP A 109 7.15 13.44 2.42
CA TRP A 109 6.23 12.56 1.70
C TRP A 109 5.38 13.38 0.73
N TRP A 110 6.02 13.85 -0.34
CA TRP A 110 5.41 14.74 -1.34
C TRP A 110 4.53 14.01 -2.37
N TRP A 111 4.51 12.67 -2.35
CA TRP A 111 3.70 11.83 -3.23
C TRP A 111 2.85 10.85 -2.40
N CYS A 112 1.67 10.47 -2.91
CA CYS A 112 0.68 9.70 -2.14
C CYS A 112 1.15 8.26 -1.81
N ASP A 113 1.99 7.67 -2.67
CA ASP A 113 2.44 6.29 -2.54
C ASP A 113 3.29 6.10 -1.26
N ALA A 114 4.01 7.16 -0.85
CA ALA A 114 4.78 7.21 0.39
C ALA A 114 3.95 6.83 1.62
N LEU A 115 2.62 7.01 1.56
CA LEU A 115 1.70 6.71 2.66
C LEU A 115 1.50 5.21 2.91
N PHE A 116 1.86 4.35 1.96
CA PHE A 116 2.03 2.91 2.23
C PHE A 116 3.43 2.59 2.77
N MET A 117 4.45 3.29 2.29
CA MET A 117 5.85 2.90 2.52
C MET A 117 6.33 3.28 3.91
N GLY A 118 6.14 4.56 4.29
CA GLY A 118 6.71 5.16 5.48
C GLY A 118 5.85 5.02 6.75
N PRO A 119 4.60 5.51 6.78
CA PRO A 119 3.77 5.52 7.98
C PRO A 119 3.67 4.18 8.72
N PRO A 120 3.48 3.03 8.03
CA PRO A 120 3.38 1.74 8.72
C PRO A 120 4.65 1.34 9.48
N VAL A 121 5.83 1.74 9.00
CA VAL A 121 7.12 1.48 9.68
C VAL A 121 7.17 2.25 11.00
N LEU A 122 6.84 3.55 10.95
CA LEU A 122 6.84 4.40 12.14
C LEU A 122 5.78 3.94 13.15
N ALA A 123 4.57 3.61 12.71
CA ALA A 123 3.53 3.10 13.60
C ALA A 123 3.95 1.78 14.29
N LYS A 124 4.58 0.85 13.55
CA LYS A 124 5.12 -0.40 14.11
C LYS A 124 6.22 -0.14 15.14
N LEU A 125 7.10 0.82 14.90
CA LEU A 125 8.13 1.24 15.86
C LEU A 125 7.52 1.84 17.13
N GLY A 126 6.46 2.66 17.01
CA GLY A 126 5.76 3.21 18.17
C GLY A 126 5.26 2.12 19.12
N VAL A 127 4.71 1.05 18.57
CA VAL A 127 4.29 -0.14 19.35
C VAL A 127 5.49 -0.92 19.88
N ILE A 128 6.50 -1.21 19.03
CA ILE A 128 7.65 -2.05 19.39
C ILE A 128 8.51 -1.40 20.50
N GLN A 129 8.76 -0.11 20.40
CA GLN A 129 9.59 0.66 21.32
C GLN A 129 8.78 1.21 22.51
N ASN A 130 7.44 1.09 22.47
CA ASN A 130 6.54 1.74 23.42
C ASN A 130 6.83 3.25 23.55
N ASP A 131 7.03 3.91 22.41
CA ASP A 131 7.41 5.33 22.32
C ASP A 131 6.38 6.10 21.46
N PRO A 132 5.56 6.97 22.06
CA PRO A 132 4.53 7.69 21.34
C PRO A 132 5.07 8.71 20.34
N SER A 133 6.35 9.09 20.42
CA SER A 133 6.95 10.04 19.49
C SER A 133 6.94 9.56 18.03
N TYR A 134 6.95 8.24 17.80
CA TYR A 134 6.78 7.66 16.46
C TYR A 134 5.36 7.86 15.90
N PHE A 135 4.32 7.79 16.74
CA PHE A 135 2.94 8.09 16.31
C PHE A 135 2.78 9.58 15.99
N THR A 136 3.37 10.46 16.80
CA THR A 136 3.39 11.91 16.54
C THR A 136 4.08 12.24 15.22
N LEU A 137 5.23 11.61 14.96
CA LEU A 137 5.94 11.78 13.69
C LEU A 137 5.12 11.27 12.50
N THR A 138 4.52 10.09 12.64
CA THR A 138 3.61 9.52 11.63
C THR A 138 2.50 10.50 11.29
N ASP A 139 1.82 11.04 12.31
CA ASP A 139 0.70 11.96 12.13
C ASP A 139 1.10 13.29 11.53
N THR A 140 2.25 13.83 11.92
CA THR A 140 2.78 15.07 11.39
C THR A 140 3.03 14.97 9.89
N LEU A 141 3.77 13.94 9.47
CA LEU A 141 4.16 13.75 8.08
C LEU A 141 2.96 13.33 7.20
N TYR A 142 2.09 12.45 7.71
CA TYR A 142 0.87 12.06 6.98
C TYR A 142 -0.02 13.27 6.71
N ARG A 143 -0.23 14.14 7.71
CA ARG A 143 -1.06 15.34 7.56
C ARG A 143 -0.47 16.37 6.60
N GLN A 144 0.85 16.41 6.41
CA GLN A 144 1.47 17.24 5.37
C GLN A 144 1.04 16.77 3.98
N THR A 145 1.18 15.47 3.71
CA THR A 145 0.75 14.85 2.44
C THR A 145 -0.76 14.98 2.22
N TYR A 146 -1.57 14.72 3.26
CA TYR A 146 -3.02 14.88 3.20
C TYR A 146 -3.43 16.30 2.79
N ARG A 147 -2.89 17.34 3.43
CA ARG A 147 -3.20 18.74 3.10
C ARG A 147 -2.79 19.11 1.68
N LEU A 148 -1.71 18.51 1.16
CA LEU A 148 -1.22 18.79 -0.18
C LEU A 148 -2.03 18.07 -1.26
N LEU A 149 -2.39 16.80 -1.04
CA LEU A 149 -2.80 15.89 -2.12
C LEU A 149 -4.22 15.37 -2.03
N PHE A 150 -4.87 15.40 -0.86
CA PHE A 150 -6.22 14.88 -0.72
C PHE A 150 -7.24 15.85 -1.35
N ASN A 151 -8.06 15.33 -2.26
CA ASN A 151 -9.13 16.09 -2.86
C ASN A 151 -10.44 15.87 -2.06
N HIS A 152 -10.88 16.90 -1.34
CA HIS A 152 -12.08 16.83 -0.51
C HIS A 152 -13.41 16.65 -1.28
N GLN A 153 -13.45 16.95 -2.58
CA GLN A 153 -14.65 16.75 -3.40
C GLN A 153 -14.73 15.32 -3.92
N GLU A 154 -13.58 14.76 -4.28
CA GLU A 154 -13.49 13.44 -4.90
C GLU A 154 -13.20 12.34 -3.89
N HIS A 155 -12.81 12.68 -2.66
CA HIS A 155 -12.35 11.75 -1.63
C HIS A 155 -11.23 10.82 -2.11
N LEU A 156 -10.30 11.36 -2.90
CA LEU A 156 -9.16 10.65 -3.50
C LEU A 156 -7.89 11.49 -3.40
N PHE A 157 -6.73 10.83 -3.44
CA PHE A 157 -5.42 11.46 -3.47
C PHE A 157 -4.91 11.65 -4.89
N ALA A 158 -4.53 12.89 -5.22
CA ALA A 158 -3.65 13.14 -6.36
C ALA A 158 -2.28 12.47 -6.08
N ARG A 159 -1.62 11.98 -7.13
CA ARG A 159 -0.34 11.26 -6.94
C ARG A 159 0.73 12.17 -6.35
N ASP A 160 0.85 13.38 -6.88
CA ASP A 160 1.75 14.44 -6.43
C ASP A 160 1.19 15.81 -6.90
N ALA A 161 1.88 16.90 -6.55
CA ALA A 161 1.47 18.26 -6.89
C ALA A 161 1.28 18.52 -8.39
N SER A 162 1.92 17.74 -9.28
CA SER A 162 1.81 17.91 -10.74
C SER A 162 0.48 17.43 -11.32
N TYR A 163 -0.33 16.72 -10.53
CA TYR A 163 -1.68 16.26 -10.88
C TYR A 163 -2.80 17.08 -10.21
N LEU A 164 -2.45 18.15 -9.48
CA LEU A 164 -3.43 19.06 -8.91
C LEU A 164 -4.04 19.95 -10.01
N VAL A 165 -5.35 20.19 -9.89
CA VAL A 165 -6.09 21.14 -10.70
C VAL A 165 -6.38 22.36 -9.82
N ASN A 166 -6.00 23.55 -10.27
CA ASN A 166 -6.17 24.78 -9.49
C ASN A 166 -7.63 25.26 -9.47
N ALA A 167 -7.92 26.32 -8.72
CA ALA A 167 -9.27 26.88 -8.59
C ALA A 167 -9.87 27.38 -9.92
N ALA A 168 -9.03 27.75 -10.90
CA ALA A 168 -9.45 28.13 -12.25
C ALA A 168 -9.72 26.91 -13.16
N GLY A 169 -9.52 25.69 -12.66
CA GLY A 169 -9.71 24.47 -13.43
C GLY A 169 -8.52 24.11 -14.33
N GLU A 170 -7.36 24.74 -14.13
CA GLU A 170 -6.14 24.50 -14.91
C GLU A 170 -5.29 23.39 -14.25
N GLY A 171 -4.73 22.51 -15.08
CA GLY A 171 -3.95 21.35 -14.64
C GLY A 171 -4.08 20.19 -15.61
N LYS A 172 -3.37 19.09 -15.33
CA LYS A 172 -3.51 17.85 -16.10
C LYS A 172 -4.90 17.24 -15.87
N LYS A 173 -5.52 16.74 -16.93
CA LYS A 173 -6.84 16.11 -16.90
C LYS A 173 -6.82 14.85 -17.73
N GLU A 174 -7.75 13.95 -17.41
CA GLU A 174 -8.05 12.79 -18.22
C GLU A 174 -8.67 13.21 -19.57
N SER A 175 -8.79 12.25 -20.50
CA SER A 175 -9.32 12.50 -21.83
C SER A 175 -10.78 12.96 -21.81
N ASN A 176 -11.54 12.55 -20.80
CA ASN A 176 -12.92 12.99 -20.55
C ASN A 176 -13.02 14.32 -19.76
N GLY A 177 -11.91 15.00 -19.50
CA GLY A 177 -11.86 16.29 -18.78
C GLY A 177 -11.91 16.19 -17.25
N GLN A 178 -11.96 14.98 -16.68
CA GLN A 178 -11.92 14.77 -15.24
C GLN A 178 -10.51 14.96 -14.66
N LYS A 179 -10.44 15.14 -13.33
CA LYS A 179 -9.16 15.12 -12.60
C LYS A 179 -8.52 13.72 -12.68
N ILE A 180 -7.19 13.67 -12.67
CA ILE A 180 -6.45 12.41 -12.73
C ILE A 180 -6.30 11.83 -11.32
N PHE A 181 -6.93 10.68 -11.07
CA PHE A 181 -6.71 9.87 -9.87
C PHE A 181 -6.30 8.46 -10.27
N TRP A 182 -5.09 8.09 -9.87
CA TRP A 182 -4.49 6.80 -10.20
C TRP A 182 -4.95 5.73 -9.21
N SER A 183 -5.44 4.60 -9.72
CA SER A 183 -5.98 3.51 -8.87
C SER A 183 -4.91 2.95 -7.94
N ARG A 184 -3.74 2.53 -8.43
CA ARG A 184 -2.66 2.05 -7.56
C ARG A 184 -2.17 3.11 -6.57
N GLY A 185 -2.16 4.39 -6.96
CA GLY A 185 -1.80 5.51 -6.06
C GLY A 185 -2.72 5.57 -4.85
N ASN A 186 -4.04 5.51 -5.08
CA ASN A 186 -5.03 5.48 -4.01
C ASN A 186 -5.01 4.15 -3.24
N GLY A 187 -4.74 3.04 -3.93
CA GLY A 187 -4.52 1.73 -3.32
C GLY A 187 -3.37 1.73 -2.31
N TRP A 188 -2.27 2.43 -2.59
CA TRP A 188 -1.19 2.63 -1.61
C TRP A 188 -1.69 3.31 -0.34
N VAL A 189 -2.43 4.41 -0.49
CA VAL A 189 -3.00 5.13 0.65
C VAL A 189 -3.93 4.23 1.46
N MET A 190 -4.81 3.49 0.78
CA MET A 190 -5.76 2.57 1.42
C MET A 190 -5.05 1.44 2.18
N GLY A 191 -4.06 0.79 1.56
CA GLY A 191 -3.25 -0.23 2.22
C GLY A 191 -2.45 0.32 3.41
N GLY A 192 -1.94 1.55 3.30
CA GLY A 192 -1.24 2.25 4.37
C GLY A 192 -2.16 2.56 5.56
N LEU A 193 -3.38 3.04 5.28
CA LEU A 193 -4.41 3.30 6.30
C LEU A 193 -4.76 2.05 7.10
N VAL A 194 -4.92 0.91 6.44
CA VAL A 194 -5.14 -0.38 7.12
C VAL A 194 -4.01 -0.67 8.10
N GLN A 195 -2.75 -0.54 7.66
CA GLN A 195 -1.59 -0.84 8.49
C GLN A 195 -1.47 0.13 9.67
N ILE A 196 -1.74 1.43 9.47
CA ILE A 196 -1.76 2.43 10.55
C ILE A 196 -2.85 2.10 11.57
N LEU A 197 -4.09 1.88 11.13
CA LEU A 197 -5.24 1.62 12.01
C LEU A 197 -5.11 0.29 12.77
N SER A 198 -4.37 -0.67 12.22
CA SER A 198 -4.03 -1.94 12.87
C SER A 198 -2.99 -1.80 13.98
N GLU A 199 -2.16 -0.75 13.95
CA GLU A 199 -1.08 -0.52 14.94
C GLU A 199 -1.44 0.57 15.96
N LEU A 200 -2.26 1.55 15.58
CA LEU A 200 -2.68 2.61 16.49
C LEU A 200 -3.47 2.07 17.69
N PRO A 201 -3.15 2.48 18.93
CA PRO A 201 -3.99 2.18 20.09
C PRO A 201 -5.45 2.62 19.87
N ALA A 202 -6.41 1.87 20.40
CA ALA A 202 -7.85 2.13 20.19
C ALA A 202 -8.27 3.54 20.62
N GLY A 203 -7.69 4.07 21.70
CA GLY A 203 -7.95 5.42 22.21
C GLY A 203 -6.97 6.50 21.73
N HIS A 204 -6.13 6.22 20.72
CA HIS A 204 -5.14 7.21 20.26
C HIS A 204 -5.84 8.45 19.65
N PRO A 205 -5.44 9.68 20.00
CA PRO A 205 -6.16 10.90 19.62
C PRO A 205 -6.24 11.15 18.11
N SER A 206 -5.31 10.62 17.31
CA SER A 206 -5.34 10.72 15.86
C SER A 206 -6.18 9.64 15.16
N ARG A 207 -6.60 8.58 15.86
CA ARG A 207 -7.36 7.46 15.27
C ARG A 207 -8.67 7.91 14.58
N PRO A 208 -9.46 8.88 15.10
CA PRO A 208 -10.65 9.38 14.41
C PRO A 208 -10.36 9.94 13.02
N PHE A 209 -9.25 10.67 12.85
CA PHE A 209 -8.85 11.22 11.55
C PHE A 209 -8.59 10.11 10.52
N TYR A 210 -7.79 9.10 10.87
CA TYR A 210 -7.51 7.99 9.95
C TYR A 210 -8.74 7.14 9.65
N THR A 211 -9.61 6.96 10.65
CA THR A 211 -10.86 6.20 10.48
C THR A 211 -11.80 6.92 9.51
N GLN A 212 -11.99 8.22 9.68
CA GLN A 212 -12.82 9.03 8.79
C GLN A 212 -12.25 9.03 7.36
N LEU A 213 -10.95 9.28 7.20
CA LEU A 213 -10.30 9.27 5.88
C LEU A 213 -10.47 7.92 5.17
N PHE A 214 -10.26 6.83 5.91
CA PHE A 214 -10.46 5.48 5.38
C PHE A 214 -11.90 5.22 4.93
N GLN A 215 -12.90 5.67 5.70
CA GLN A 215 -14.31 5.52 5.36
C GLN A 215 -14.71 6.34 4.14
N GLU A 216 -14.27 7.60 4.06
CA GLU A 216 -14.52 8.49 2.91
C GLU A 216 -13.96 7.90 1.61
N MET A 217 -12.69 7.48 1.63
CA MET A 217 -12.05 6.86 0.47
C MET A 217 -12.70 5.52 0.11
N SER A 218 -13.04 4.69 1.10
CA SER A 218 -13.71 3.40 0.87
C SER A 218 -15.06 3.57 0.19
N ALA A 219 -15.87 4.53 0.64
CA ALA A 219 -17.16 4.82 0.03
C ALA A 219 -17.00 5.24 -1.43
N ARG A 220 -16.07 6.15 -1.70
CA ARG A 220 -15.77 6.59 -3.06
C ARG A 220 -15.29 5.47 -3.97
N LEU A 221 -14.38 4.63 -3.49
CA LEU A 221 -13.84 3.54 -4.30
C LEU A 221 -14.95 2.55 -4.69
N VAL A 222 -15.90 2.25 -3.79
CA VAL A 222 -17.05 1.40 -4.13
C VAL A 222 -17.91 2.01 -5.25
N GLU A 223 -18.12 3.33 -5.26
CA GLU A 223 -18.84 4.01 -6.35
C GLU A 223 -18.12 3.91 -7.71
N LEU A 224 -16.79 3.87 -7.69
CA LEU A 224 -15.94 3.83 -8.87
C LEU A 224 -15.60 2.41 -9.33
N GLN A 225 -16.05 1.38 -8.62
CA GLN A 225 -15.82 -0.01 -8.98
C GLN A 225 -16.53 -0.35 -10.30
N GLN A 226 -15.82 -1.00 -11.22
CA GLN A 226 -16.39 -1.35 -12.52
C GLN A 226 -17.35 -2.55 -12.44
N SER A 227 -18.11 -2.75 -13.52
CA SER A 227 -19.09 -3.83 -13.62
C SER A 227 -18.47 -5.24 -13.54
N ASP A 228 -17.18 -5.39 -13.84
CA ASP A 228 -16.44 -6.65 -13.68
C ASP A 228 -15.79 -6.83 -12.30
N GLY A 229 -15.84 -5.82 -11.43
CA GLY A 229 -15.32 -5.87 -10.05
C GLY A 229 -13.93 -5.26 -9.87
N LEU A 230 -13.24 -4.89 -10.94
CA LEU A 230 -11.91 -4.28 -10.87
C LEU A 230 -11.99 -2.76 -10.97
N TRP A 231 -10.97 -2.09 -10.46
CA TRP A 231 -10.69 -0.69 -10.77
C TRP A 231 -9.74 -0.62 -11.96
N ARG A 232 -9.93 0.40 -12.80
CA ARG A 232 -9.04 0.69 -13.92
C ARG A 232 -7.88 1.56 -13.45
N SER A 233 -6.81 1.63 -14.23
CA SER A 233 -5.67 2.49 -13.90
C SER A 233 -6.07 3.94 -13.61
N SER A 234 -7.04 4.49 -14.35
CA SER A 234 -7.72 5.74 -13.99
C SER A 234 -9.03 5.48 -13.27
N LEU A 235 -9.23 6.13 -12.12
CA LEU A 235 -10.44 6.02 -11.33
C LEU A 235 -11.60 6.84 -11.90
N LEU A 236 -11.32 7.95 -12.61
CA LEU A 236 -12.36 8.86 -13.16
C LEU A 236 -12.48 8.82 -14.69
N ASP A 237 -11.61 8.11 -15.39
CA ASP A 237 -11.75 7.85 -16.85
C ASP A 237 -11.54 6.37 -17.19
N PRO A 238 -12.33 5.44 -16.61
CA PRO A 238 -12.12 4.01 -16.80
C PRO A 238 -12.26 3.56 -18.27
N ALA A 239 -13.00 4.31 -19.09
CA ALA A 239 -13.19 4.02 -20.51
C ALA A 239 -11.90 4.19 -21.34
N ALA A 240 -11.02 5.13 -20.96
CA ALA A 240 -9.75 5.37 -21.64
C ALA A 240 -8.67 4.32 -21.34
N TYR A 241 -8.86 3.54 -20.27
CA TYR A 241 -7.92 2.54 -19.76
C TYR A 241 -8.61 1.17 -19.65
N PRO A 242 -8.93 0.52 -20.79
CA PRO A 242 -9.59 -0.78 -20.79
C PRO A 242 -8.68 -1.88 -20.24
N GLY A 243 -9.28 -2.90 -19.63
CA GLY A 243 -8.57 -4.01 -18.98
C GLY A 243 -8.58 -3.88 -17.46
N GLY A 244 -8.33 -4.98 -16.75
CA GLY A 244 -8.17 -4.94 -15.30
C GLY A 244 -6.86 -4.26 -14.91
N GLU A 245 -6.81 -3.56 -13.77
CA GLU A 245 -5.55 -3.16 -13.12
C GLU A 245 -5.47 -3.90 -11.78
N ALA A 246 -4.66 -4.96 -11.74
CA ALA A 246 -4.67 -5.94 -10.66
C ALA A 246 -4.13 -5.40 -9.33
N SER A 247 -3.16 -4.47 -9.37
CA SER A 247 -2.46 -4.05 -8.16
C SER A 247 -3.26 -3.06 -7.33
N GLY A 248 -3.80 -2.00 -7.93
CA GLY A 248 -4.73 -1.07 -7.29
C GLY A 248 -5.99 -1.80 -6.80
N SER A 249 -6.60 -2.62 -7.68
CA SER A 249 -7.74 -3.46 -7.29
C SER A 249 -7.42 -4.40 -6.12
N GLY A 250 -6.20 -4.94 -6.05
CA GLY A 250 -5.72 -5.77 -4.95
C GLY A 250 -5.64 -5.00 -3.63
N PHE A 251 -5.11 -3.77 -3.64
CA PHE A 251 -5.07 -2.93 -2.45
C PHE A 251 -6.46 -2.47 -2.00
N ASP A 252 -7.33 -2.10 -2.94
CA ASP A 252 -8.69 -1.68 -2.63
C ASP A 252 -9.50 -2.87 -2.07
N CYS A 253 -9.39 -4.05 -2.66
CA CYS A 253 -10.00 -5.28 -2.14
C CYS A 253 -9.49 -5.60 -0.72
N TYR A 254 -8.17 -5.51 -0.49
CA TYR A 254 -7.57 -5.68 0.84
C TYR A 254 -8.15 -4.71 1.88
N ALA A 255 -8.17 -3.42 1.55
CA ALA A 255 -8.64 -2.39 2.45
C ALA A 255 -10.13 -2.54 2.76
N LEU A 256 -10.97 -2.72 1.74
CA LEU A 256 -12.40 -2.92 1.93
C LEU A 256 -12.72 -4.19 2.74
N ALA A 257 -12.04 -5.30 2.46
CA ALA A 257 -12.19 -6.54 3.23
C ALA A 257 -11.80 -6.34 4.71
N TRP A 258 -10.65 -5.72 4.95
CA TRP A 258 -10.19 -5.41 6.31
C TRP A 258 -11.19 -4.51 7.05
N GLY A 259 -11.65 -3.43 6.41
CA GLY A 259 -12.59 -2.48 7.00
C GLY A 259 -13.93 -3.12 7.35
N PHE A 260 -14.42 -4.04 6.51
CA PHE A 260 -15.62 -4.82 6.80
C PHE A 260 -15.40 -5.77 7.99
N ASN A 261 -14.30 -6.53 8.00
CA ASN A 261 -13.94 -7.45 9.09
C ASN A 261 -13.82 -6.76 10.46
N HIS A 262 -13.42 -5.48 10.48
CA HIS A 262 -13.21 -4.70 11.70
C HIS A 262 -14.40 -3.80 12.06
N GLY A 263 -15.53 -3.93 11.36
CA GLY A 263 -16.74 -3.15 11.65
C GLY A 263 -16.63 -1.66 11.35
N LEU A 264 -15.62 -1.24 10.59
CA LEU A 264 -15.45 0.16 10.15
C LEU A 264 -16.27 0.48 8.91
N LEU A 265 -16.59 -0.54 8.10
CA LEU A 265 -17.41 -0.44 6.89
C LEU A 265 -18.68 -1.29 7.05
N THR A 266 -19.77 -0.67 7.50
CA THR A 266 -21.01 -1.36 7.88
C THR A 266 -22.13 -1.30 6.83
N GLY A 267 -21.96 -0.48 5.80
CA GLY A 267 -22.95 -0.34 4.71
C GLY A 267 -23.11 -1.62 3.88
N PRO A 268 -24.31 -1.90 3.34
CA PRO A 268 -24.60 -3.12 2.57
C PRO A 268 -23.82 -3.21 1.25
N GLN A 269 -23.26 -2.09 0.77
CA GLN A 269 -22.49 -2.04 -0.48
C GLN A 269 -21.09 -2.66 -0.38
N PHE A 270 -20.51 -2.74 0.83
CA PHE A 270 -19.10 -3.08 0.98
C PHE A 270 -18.81 -4.57 0.76
N ARG A 271 -19.60 -5.48 1.34
CA ARG A 271 -19.39 -6.92 1.16
C ARG A 271 -19.51 -7.36 -0.31
N PRO A 272 -20.57 -6.99 -1.06
CA PRO A 272 -20.65 -7.32 -2.48
C PRO A 272 -19.48 -6.75 -3.29
N ALA A 273 -19.02 -5.53 -2.99
CA ALA A 273 -17.87 -4.94 -3.67
C ALA A 273 -16.58 -5.75 -3.46
N VAL A 274 -16.33 -6.19 -2.22
CA VAL A 274 -15.17 -7.04 -1.87
C VAL A 274 -15.25 -8.40 -2.58
N GLU A 275 -16.39 -9.08 -2.49
CA GLU A 275 -16.58 -10.40 -3.10
C GLU A 275 -16.38 -10.35 -4.62
N LYS A 276 -16.94 -9.32 -5.26
CA LYS A 276 -16.81 -9.10 -6.70
C LYS A 276 -15.36 -8.82 -7.11
N ALA A 277 -14.66 -7.94 -6.37
CA ALA A 277 -13.25 -7.66 -6.61
C ALA A 277 -12.39 -8.92 -6.45
N TRP A 278 -12.66 -9.74 -5.42
CA TRP A 278 -11.91 -10.96 -5.18
C TRP A 278 -12.10 -11.99 -6.29
N VAL A 279 -13.32 -12.20 -6.76
CA VAL A 279 -13.60 -13.08 -7.91
C VAL A 279 -12.84 -12.60 -9.13
N ALA A 280 -12.91 -11.31 -9.44
CA ALA A 280 -12.22 -10.73 -10.58
C ALA A 280 -10.69 -10.86 -10.50
N LEU A 281 -10.10 -10.57 -9.34
CA LEU A 281 -8.66 -10.72 -9.08
C LEU A 281 -8.19 -12.17 -9.27
N ASN A 282 -8.98 -13.16 -8.86
CA ASN A 282 -8.63 -14.57 -9.11
C ASN A 282 -8.63 -14.92 -10.60
N GLY A 283 -9.49 -14.28 -11.39
CA GLY A 283 -9.49 -14.40 -12.85
C GLY A 283 -8.22 -13.84 -13.52
N LEU A 284 -7.44 -12.99 -12.85
CA LEU A 284 -6.17 -12.44 -13.35
C LEU A 284 -4.96 -13.34 -13.01
N VAL A 285 -5.16 -14.44 -12.27
CA VAL A 285 -4.10 -15.36 -11.89
C VAL A 285 -3.99 -16.48 -12.91
N SER A 286 -2.83 -16.57 -13.57
CA SER A 286 -2.50 -17.67 -14.49
C SER A 286 -2.48 -19.04 -13.81
N ALA A 287 -2.45 -20.12 -14.61
CA ALA A 287 -2.40 -21.49 -14.10
C ALA A 287 -1.16 -21.74 -13.23
N GLU A 288 -0.03 -21.12 -13.58
CA GLU A 288 1.27 -21.25 -12.90
C GLU A 288 1.34 -20.41 -11.62
N GLY A 289 0.43 -19.44 -11.44
CA GLY A 289 0.38 -18.58 -10.26
C GLY A 289 0.89 -17.14 -10.46
N ARG A 290 1.26 -16.74 -11.67
CA ARG A 290 1.52 -15.33 -11.99
C ARG A 290 0.25 -14.51 -11.84
N VAL A 291 0.34 -13.38 -11.15
CA VAL A 291 -0.69 -12.33 -11.15
C VAL A 291 -0.44 -11.43 -12.36
N GLY A 292 -1.32 -11.51 -13.37
CA GLY A 292 -1.26 -10.70 -14.58
C GLY A 292 -1.96 -9.36 -14.44
N TRP A 293 -2.03 -8.58 -15.53
CA TRP A 293 -2.70 -7.28 -15.56
C TRP A 293 -2.18 -6.29 -14.50
N VAL A 294 -0.90 -6.38 -14.18
CA VAL A 294 -0.24 -5.44 -13.28
C VAL A 294 0.41 -4.36 -14.12
N GLN A 295 -0.06 -3.12 -13.97
CA GLN A 295 0.59 -1.97 -14.62
C GLN A 295 2.05 -1.87 -14.12
N PRO A 296 3.05 -1.73 -15.02
CA PRO A 296 4.46 -1.50 -14.66
C PRO A 296 4.68 -0.27 -13.76
N ILE A 297 5.89 -0.12 -13.23
CA ILE A 297 6.28 1.03 -12.39
C ILE A 297 5.93 2.34 -13.11
N GLY A 298 5.31 3.27 -12.41
CA GLY A 298 4.85 4.54 -12.96
C GLY A 298 4.25 5.45 -11.90
N ALA A 299 3.77 6.62 -12.33
CA ALA A 299 3.24 7.67 -11.46
C ALA A 299 1.85 8.16 -11.90
N ASP A 300 1.25 7.50 -12.89
CA ASP A 300 0.04 7.91 -13.58
C ASP A 300 -0.71 6.68 -14.15
N PRO A 301 -2.00 6.83 -14.49
CA PRO A 301 -2.73 5.83 -15.24
C PRO A 301 -2.04 5.48 -16.56
N ARG A 302 -1.88 4.18 -16.84
CA ARG A 302 -1.36 3.68 -18.10
C ARG A 302 -2.28 2.62 -18.68
N ARG A 303 -2.08 2.25 -19.95
CA ARG A 303 -2.88 1.24 -20.66
C ARG A 303 -2.04 0.24 -21.46
N ASP A 304 -0.72 0.40 -21.46
CA ASP A 304 0.26 -0.42 -22.17
C ASP A 304 0.69 -1.63 -21.33
N PHE A 305 -0.30 -2.40 -20.83
CA PHE A 305 -0.07 -3.63 -20.08
C PHE A 305 -1.18 -4.64 -20.34
N SER A 306 -0.92 -5.91 -20.03
CA SER A 306 -1.77 -7.04 -20.44
C SER A 306 -1.82 -8.14 -19.38
N ALA A 307 -2.50 -9.25 -19.70
CA ALA A 307 -2.49 -10.47 -18.89
C ALA A 307 -1.08 -11.03 -18.60
N GLU A 308 -0.10 -10.72 -19.45
CA GLU A 308 1.30 -11.14 -19.28
C GLU A 308 2.13 -10.17 -18.43
N SER A 309 1.62 -8.95 -18.18
CA SER A 309 2.32 -7.93 -17.40
C SER A 309 2.19 -8.22 -15.91
N TRP A 310 3.33 -8.32 -15.22
CA TRP A 310 3.42 -8.62 -13.79
C TRP A 310 4.49 -7.77 -13.12
N GLU A 311 4.27 -7.48 -11.84
CA GLU A 311 5.25 -6.86 -10.95
C GLU A 311 5.10 -7.45 -9.55
N VAL A 312 6.22 -7.48 -8.80
CA VAL A 312 6.28 -8.08 -7.46
C VAL A 312 5.24 -7.46 -6.50
N TYR A 313 5.01 -6.15 -6.59
CA TYR A 313 4.03 -5.45 -5.76
C TYR A 313 2.58 -5.82 -6.11
N GLY A 314 2.28 -6.19 -7.35
CA GLY A 314 0.94 -6.68 -7.74
C GLY A 314 0.65 -8.03 -7.08
N THR A 315 1.64 -8.91 -7.01
CA THR A 315 1.56 -10.12 -6.20
C THR A 315 1.39 -9.78 -4.70
N GLY A 316 2.12 -8.80 -4.19
CA GLY A 316 1.96 -8.30 -2.81
C GLY A 316 0.51 -7.89 -2.50
N ALA A 317 -0.08 -7.06 -3.36
CA ALA A 317 -1.46 -6.59 -3.25
C ALA A 317 -2.47 -7.75 -3.28
N PHE A 318 -2.31 -8.70 -4.20
CA PHE A 318 -3.15 -9.90 -4.27
C PHE A 318 -3.09 -10.73 -2.98
N LEU A 319 -1.89 -10.90 -2.40
CA LEU A 319 -1.71 -11.64 -1.15
C LEU A 319 -2.30 -10.91 0.04
N LEU A 320 -2.21 -9.57 0.10
CA LEU A 320 -2.90 -8.77 1.10
C LEU A 320 -4.42 -8.97 1.00
N ALA A 321 -4.99 -8.85 -0.21
CA ALA A 321 -6.42 -9.07 -0.44
C ALA A 321 -6.88 -10.45 0.05
N GLY A 322 -6.20 -11.51 -0.40
CA GLY A 322 -6.54 -12.88 -0.01
C GLY A 322 -6.44 -13.13 1.49
N SER A 323 -5.54 -12.43 2.19
CA SER A 323 -5.36 -12.55 3.64
C SER A 323 -6.53 -12.01 4.46
N GLU A 324 -7.31 -11.09 3.90
CA GLU A 324 -8.49 -10.51 4.56
C GLU A 324 -9.80 -11.11 4.05
N VAL A 325 -9.87 -11.39 2.75
CA VAL A 325 -11.06 -12.02 2.15
C VAL A 325 -11.37 -13.38 2.77
N ILE A 326 -10.33 -14.18 3.07
CA ILE A 326 -10.51 -15.49 3.72
C ILE A 326 -11.13 -15.40 5.12
N LYS A 327 -11.11 -14.21 5.74
CA LYS A 327 -11.67 -13.96 7.07
C LYS A 327 -13.10 -13.43 7.04
N LEU A 328 -13.65 -13.12 5.85
CA LEU A 328 -15.03 -12.67 5.71
C LEU A 328 -15.96 -13.75 6.26
N LYS A 329 -16.81 -13.37 7.21
CA LYS A 329 -17.83 -14.23 7.80
C LYS A 329 -19.20 -13.90 7.24
#